data_AF-A0A1L5YB13-F1
#
_entry.id   AF-A0A1L5YB13-F1
#
_cell.length_a   1.000
_cell.length_b   1.000
_cell.length_c   1.000
_cell.angle_alpha   90.00
_cell.angle_beta   90.00
_cell.angle_gamma   90.00
#
_symmetry.space_group_name_H-M   'P 1'
#
loop_
_entity.id
_entity.type
_entity.pdbx_description
1 polymer ?
#
loop_
_entity_poly.entity_id
_entity_poly.type
_entity_poly.pdbx_seq_one_letter_code
_entity_poly.pdbx_strand_id
1 'polypeptide(L)'
;MANNKSAKKRIQIAERNRVQNRSYKSAVRTLIKRCFNACNTYSQESTDAAKVSLDNSVSAAFSKIDKAVKKGIFHRNTGAHQKSRLSLAVKKVTANVA
;
A
#
# COMPACT_ATOMS: atom_id res chain seq x y z
N MET A 1 10.02 21.60 -25.62
CA MET A 1 10.33 20.54 -26.61
C MET A 1 11.71 19.97 -26.30
N ALA A 2 11.92 18.66 -26.42
CA ALA A 2 13.26 18.09 -26.28
C ALA A 2 14.02 18.16 -27.61
N ASN A 3 15.01 19.04 -27.68
CA ASN A 3 15.75 19.32 -28.91
C ASN A 3 16.95 18.37 -29.13
N ASN A 4 17.45 17.75 -28.05
CA ASN A 4 18.53 16.76 -28.11
C ASN A 4 17.97 15.32 -28.11
N LYS A 5 18.61 14.39 -28.83
CA LYS A 5 18.30 12.95 -28.84
C LYS A 5 18.27 12.36 -27.43
N SER A 6 19.22 12.76 -26.57
CA SER A 6 19.28 12.32 -25.16
C SER A 6 18.04 12.77 -24.40
N ALA A 7 17.60 14.01 -24.59
CA ALA A 7 16.42 14.57 -23.95
C ALA A 7 15.13 13.85 -24.39
N LYS A 8 14.97 13.57 -25.70
CA LYS A 8 13.81 12.80 -26.20
C LYS A 8 13.74 11.40 -25.57
N LYS A 9 14.88 10.71 -25.47
CA LYS A 9 14.98 9.40 -24.81
C LYS A 9 14.61 9.49 -23.33
N ARG A 10 15.07 10.51 -22.61
CA ARG A 10 14.77 10.70 -21.18
C ARG A 10 13.27 10.92 -20.94
N ILE A 11 12.59 11.68 -21.80
CA ILE A 11 11.13 11.88 -21.71
C ILE A 11 10.38 10.55 -21.87
N GLN A 12 10.71 9.76 -22.89
CA GLN A 12 10.06 8.46 -23.12
C GLN A 12 10.28 7.49 -21.94
N ILE A 13 11.48 7.49 -21.35
CA ILE A 13 11.78 6.66 -20.17
C ILE A 13 10.98 7.16 -18.95
N ALA A 14 10.91 8.47 -18.75
CA ALA A 14 10.18 9.07 -17.65
C ALA A 14 8.68 8.72 -17.71
N GLU A 15 8.04 8.85 -18.87
CA GLU A 15 6.62 8.52 -19.02
C GLU A 15 6.34 7.03 -18.78
N ARG A 16 7.18 6.13 -19.31
CA ARG A 16 7.05 4.69 -19.06
C ARG A 16 7.10 4.37 -17.57
N ASN A 17 8.10 4.93 -16.87
CA ASN A 17 8.27 4.72 -15.44
C ASN A 17 7.14 5.38 -14.63
N ARG A 18 6.65 6.55 -15.07
CA ARG A 18 5.54 7.27 -14.43
C ARG A 18 4.26 6.44 -14.43
N VAL A 19 3.91 5.84 -15.58
CA VAL A 19 2.71 5.00 -15.70
C VAL A 19 2.78 3.77 -14.80
N GLN A 20 3.92 3.07 -14.79
CA GLN A 20 4.12 1.90 -13.93
C GLN A 20 4.06 2.28 -12.45
N ASN A 21 4.79 3.32 -12.05
CA ASN A 21 4.83 3.79 -10.67
C ASN A 21 3.46 4.26 -10.19
N ARG A 22 2.69 4.93 -11.06
CA ARG A 22 1.32 5.38 -10.75
C ARG A 22 0.42 4.20 -10.40
N SER A 23 0.44 3.14 -11.19
CA SER A 23 -0.39 1.94 -10.97
C SER A 23 -0.07 1.25 -9.64
N TYR A 24 1.21 1.08 -9.31
CA TYR A 24 1.59 0.50 -8.02
C TYR A 24 1.22 1.40 -6.84
N LYS A 25 1.49 2.71 -6.95
CA LYS A 25 1.16 3.68 -5.89
C LYS A 25 -0.35 3.74 -5.64
N SER A 26 -1.18 3.73 -6.69
CA SER A 26 -2.64 3.71 -6.53
C SER A 26 -3.11 2.41 -5.88
N ALA A 27 -2.63 1.26 -6.34
CA ALA A 27 -3.00 -0.05 -5.78
C ALA A 27 -2.67 -0.13 -4.27
N VAL A 28 -1.48 0.32 -3.87
CA VAL A 28 -1.09 0.33 -2.45
C VAL A 28 -1.99 1.28 -1.64
N ARG A 29 -2.30 2.48 -2.15
CA ARG A 29 -3.21 3.42 -1.47
C ARG A 29 -4.61 2.84 -1.29
N THR A 30 -5.13 2.15 -2.31
CA THR A 30 -6.44 1.49 -2.24
C THR A 30 -6.46 0.38 -1.20
N LEU A 31 -5.43 -0.49 -1.16
CA LEU A 31 -5.35 -1.57 -0.18
C LEU A 31 -5.20 -1.05 1.25
N ILE A 32 -4.40 0.01 1.44
CA ILE A 32 -4.29 0.68 2.74
C ILE A 32 -5.65 1.23 3.18
N LYS A 33 -6.39 1.91 2.29
CA LYS A 33 -7.73 2.42 2.59
C LYS A 33 -8.70 1.30 2.95
N ARG A 34 -8.67 0.18 2.22
CA ARG A 34 -9.47 -1.02 2.50
C ARG A 34 -9.16 -1.58 3.89
N CYS A 35 -7.90 -1.67 4.25
CA CYS A 35 -7.48 -2.14 5.57
C CYS A 35 -8.02 -1.25 6.70
N PHE A 36 -7.95 0.08 6.55
CA PHE A 36 -8.54 1.00 7.53
C PHE A 36 -10.05 0.88 7.64
N ASN A 37 -10.76 0.69 6.52
CA ASN A 37 -12.19 0.43 6.54
C ASN A 37 -12.51 -0.87 7.30
N ALA A 38 -11.75 -1.94 7.06
CA ALA A 38 -11.91 -3.21 7.78
C ALA A 38 -11.60 -3.09 9.29
N CYS A 39 -10.65 -2.23 9.67
CA CYS A 39 -10.39 -1.90 11.07
C CYS A 39 -11.61 -1.21 11.71
N ASN A 40 -12.24 -0.27 11.01
CA ASN A 40 -13.41 0.43 11.50
C ASN A 40 -14.62 -0.50 11.66
N THR A 41 -14.86 -1.41 10.72
CA THR A 41 -15.95 -2.38 10.82
C THR A 41 -15.73 -3.36 11.97
N TYR A 42 -14.50 -3.86 12.14
CA TYR A 42 -14.17 -4.76 13.25
C TYR A 42 -14.29 -4.08 14.61
N SER A 43 -14.02 -2.76 14.69
CA SER A 43 -14.23 -1.97 15.91
C SER A 43 -15.70 -1.80 16.29
N GLN A 44 -16.64 -1.94 15.33
CA GLN A 44 -18.08 -1.80 15.59
C GLN A 44 -18.71 -3.16 15.90
N GLU A 45 -18.33 -4.20 15.15
CA GLU A 45 -18.85 -5.55 15.30
C GLU A 45 -17.69 -6.55 15.29
N SER A 46 -17.44 -7.16 16.46
CA SER A 46 -16.35 -8.12 16.67
C SER A 46 -16.73 -9.53 16.24
N THR A 47 -17.18 -9.68 14.99
CA THR A 47 -17.60 -10.97 14.41
C THR A 47 -16.40 -11.70 13.80
N ASP A 48 -16.39 -13.03 13.84
CA ASP A 48 -15.33 -13.85 13.22
C ASP A 48 -15.12 -13.54 11.73
N ALA A 49 -16.20 -13.26 11.00
CA ALA A 49 -16.14 -12.84 9.60
C ALA A 49 -15.38 -11.52 9.40
N ALA A 50 -15.53 -10.56 10.32
CA ALA A 50 -14.85 -9.28 10.26
C ALA A 50 -13.34 -9.44 10.54
N LYS A 51 -12.97 -10.35 11.45
CA LYS A 51 -11.58 -10.71 11.72
C LYS A 51 -10.90 -11.35 10.50
N VAL A 52 -11.55 -12.30 9.84
CA VAL A 52 -11.02 -12.92 8.61
C VAL A 52 -10.83 -11.88 7.49
N SER A 53 -11.78 -10.96 7.33
CA SER A 53 -11.69 -9.86 6.35
C SER A 53 -10.52 -8.90 6.66
N LEU A 54 -10.30 -8.59 7.94
CA LEU A 54 -9.19 -7.78 8.42
C LEU A 54 -7.84 -8.43 8.07
N ASP A 55 -7.66 -9.70 8.44
CA ASP A 55 -6.41 -10.43 8.22
C ASP A 55 -6.06 -10.56 6.73
N ASN A 56 -7.06 -10.87 5.90
CA ASN A 56 -6.92 -10.91 4.45
C ASN A 56 -6.52 -9.54 3.87
N SER A 57 -7.13 -8.46 4.37
CA SER A 57 -6.84 -7.10 3.92
C SER A 57 -5.41 -6.67 4.28
N VAL A 58 -4.96 -7.00 5.50
CA VAL A 58 -3.59 -6.74 5.97
C VAL A 58 -2.57 -7.52 5.13
N SER A 59 -2.79 -8.82 4.94
CA SER A 59 -1.91 -9.68 4.14
C SER A 59 -1.77 -9.17 2.71
N ALA A 60 -2.89 -8.81 2.07
CA ALA A 60 -2.89 -8.23 0.72
C ALA A 60 -2.11 -6.90 0.66
N ALA A 61 -2.30 -6.02 1.65
CA ALA A 61 -1.59 -4.76 1.73
C ALA A 61 -0.08 -4.96 1.88
N PHE A 62 0.35 -5.86 2.77
CA PHE A 62 1.77 -6.16 3.03
C PHE A 62 2.43 -6.74 1.78
N SER A 63 1.80 -7.73 1.16
CA SER A 63 2.28 -8.33 -0.09
C SER A 63 2.51 -7.27 -1.18
N LYS A 64 1.58 -6.32 -1.34
CA LYS A 64 1.70 -5.28 -2.37
C LYS A 64 2.76 -4.23 -2.04
N ILE A 65 2.90 -3.85 -0.76
CA ILE A 65 3.96 -2.93 -0.29
C ILE A 65 5.34 -3.54 -0.58
N ASP A 66 5.56 -4.79 -0.21
CA ASP A 66 6.86 -5.44 -0.39
C ASP A 66 7.20 -5.66 -1.87
N LYS A 67 6.20 -5.98 -2.70
CA LYS A 67 6.36 -6.01 -4.16
C LYS A 67 6.73 -4.64 -4.73
N ALA A 68 6.15 -3.55 -4.20
CA ALA A 68 6.50 -2.19 -4.62
C ALA A 68 7.92 -1.78 -4.20
N VAL A 69 8.39 -2.23 -3.03
CA VAL A 69 9.78 -2.04 -2.60
C VAL A 69 10.74 -2.84 -3.48
N LYS A 70 10.45 -4.13 -3.74
CA LYS A 70 11.27 -4.99 -4.61
C LYS A 70 11.40 -4.43 -6.04
N LYS A 71 10.33 -3.78 -6.55
CA LYS A 71 10.34 -3.12 -7.86
C LYS A 71 11.01 -1.74 -7.85
N GLY A 72 11.50 -1.25 -6.71
CA GLY A 72 12.17 0.05 -6.59
C GLY A 72 11.23 1.26 -6.66
N ILE A 73 9.92 1.05 -6.51
CA ILE A 73 8.90 2.10 -6.60
C ILE A 73 8.79 2.88 -5.28
N PHE A 74 9.01 2.16 -4.17
CA PHE A 74 9.17 2.74 -2.84
C PHE A 74 10.56 2.45 -2.30
N HIS A 75 11.10 3.40 -1.54
CA HIS A 75 12.27 3.14 -0.72
C HIS A 75 11.92 2.17 0.42
N ARG A 76 12.89 1.36 0.86
CA ARG A 76 12.74 0.40 1.96
C ARG A 76 12.12 1.02 3.23
N ASN A 77 12.54 2.23 3.58
CA ASN A 77 12.02 2.92 4.77
C ASN A 77 10.56 3.33 4.61
N THR A 78 10.16 3.74 3.40
CA THR A 78 8.75 4.05 3.12
C THR A 78 7.89 2.78 3.23
N GLY A 79 8.38 1.64 2.73
CA GLY A 79 7.70 0.36 2.90
C GLY A 79 7.57 -0.04 4.37
N ALA A 80 8.67 0.05 5.14
CA ALA A 80 8.69 -0.25 6.57
C ALA A 80 7.73 0.66 7.37
N HIS A 81 7.75 1.96 7.10
CA HIS A 81 6.87 2.94 7.73
C HIS A 81 5.38 2.61 7.48
N GLN A 82 5.02 2.26 6.25
CA GLN A 82 3.63 1.91 5.92
C GLN A 82 3.18 0.61 6.60
N LYS A 83 4.05 -0.40 6.69
CA LYS A 83 3.77 -1.62 7.44
C LYS A 83 3.58 -1.34 8.93
N SER A 84 4.48 -0.56 9.53
CA SER A 84 4.38 -0.15 10.94
C SER A 84 3.07 0.57 11.25
N ARG A 85 2.64 1.48 10.36
CA ARG A 85 1.38 2.21 10.52
C ARG A 85 0.16 1.29 10.51
N LEU A 86 0.12 0.32 9.61
CA LEU A 86 -0.96 -0.67 9.53
C LEU A 86 -0.98 -1.58 10.76
N SER A 87 0.18 -2.10 11.17
CA SER A 87 0.31 -2.93 12.37
C SER A 87 -0.16 -2.21 13.63
N LEU A 88 0.19 -0.93 13.78
CA LEU A 88 -0.26 -0.13 14.93
C LEU A 88 -1.78 0.04 14.94
N ALA A 89 -2.40 0.29 13.78
CA ALA A 89 -3.84 0.43 13.67
C ALA A 89 -4.57 -0.87 14.02
N VAL A 90 -4.13 -2.00 13.48
CA VAL A 90 -4.68 -3.32 13.79
C VAL A 90 -4.55 -3.63 15.28
N LYS A 91 -3.35 -3.45 15.85
CA LYS A 91 -3.08 -3.69 17.27
C LYS A 91 -4.00 -2.85 18.17
N LYS A 92 -4.25 -1.59 17.80
CA LYS A 92 -5.14 -0.70 18.55
C LYS A 92 -6.58 -1.23 18.57
N VAL A 93 -7.10 -1.68 17.43
CA VAL A 93 -8.48 -2.21 17.38
C VAL A 93 -8.58 -3.53 18.14
N THR A 94 -7.61 -4.44 17.97
CA THR A 94 -7.63 -5.72 18.70
C THR A 94 -7.50 -5.54 20.21
N ALA A 95 -6.74 -4.54 20.67
CA ALA A 95 -6.57 -4.27 22.09
C ALA A 95 -7.79 -3.61 22.76
N ASN A 96 -8.64 -2.92 21.99
CA ASN A 96 -9.88 -2.34 22.48
C ASN A 96 -11.05 -3.33 22.54
N VAL A 97 -10.94 -4.45 21.81
CA VAL A 97 -11.97 -5.50 21.73
C VAL A 97 -11.75 -6.59 22.80
N ALA A 98 -10.53 -6.68 23.37
CA ALA A 98 -10.20 -7.55 24.50
C ALA A 98 -10.54 -6.88 25.83
#